data_AF-A0A091L3R7-F1
#
_entry.id   AF-A0A091L3R7-F1
#
_cell.length_a   1.000
_cell.length_b   1.000
_cell.length_c   1.000
_cell.angle_alpha   90.00
_cell.angle_beta   90.00
_cell.angle_gamma   90.00
#
_symmetry.space_group_name_H-M   'P 1'
#
loop_
_entity.id
_entity.type
_entity.pdbx_description
1 polymer ?
#
loop_
_entity_poly.entity_id
_entity_poly.type
_entity_poly.pdbx_seq_one_letter_code
_entity_poly.pdbx_strand_id
1 'polypeptide(L)'
;FQYSICSEPLIELSNPGASGSLFFVTSGDEFIIKTVQHKEAEFLQKLLPGYYMNLNQNPRTLLPKFYGLYCVQSGGINIRIVVMNNVLPRALKMHFTYDLKGSTYKRRASRKEREKSNPTFKDLDFLQDRHEGLYFDSETHSALMKTLQRDCRVLESFKIMDYSLLLGIHILNSNMKEKEGESSQSASDTKRPGGQKVLYSTAMESIQGPGKSGDSVTTETTNTMGGIPAKSHKGEKLLLFMGIIDILQSYRLMKKLEHSWKALVYDGDTVSVHRPSFYADRFLKFMSTRVFKKVQGKK
;
A
#
# COMPACT_ATOMS: atom_id res chain seq x y z
N PHE A 1 1.72 -15.36 -13.00
CA PHE A 1 2.76 -15.55 -11.96
C PHE A 1 4.07 -16.06 -12.52
N GLN A 2 4.17 -17.33 -12.96
CA GLN A 2 5.45 -17.89 -13.46
C GLN A 2 6.02 -17.10 -14.65
N TYR A 3 5.19 -16.76 -15.64
CA TYR A 3 5.60 -15.92 -16.77
C TYR A 3 6.17 -14.56 -16.30
N SER A 4 5.41 -13.82 -15.47
CA SER A 4 5.81 -12.48 -14.99
C SER A 4 7.11 -12.45 -14.21
N ILE A 5 7.49 -13.54 -13.51
CA ILE A 5 8.67 -13.59 -12.63
C ILE A 5 9.87 -14.25 -13.31
N CYS A 6 9.66 -15.29 -14.11
CA CYS A 6 10.73 -16.13 -14.64
C CYS A 6 11.04 -15.87 -16.12
N SER A 7 10.10 -15.30 -16.88
CA SER A 7 10.23 -15.15 -18.34
C SER A 7 10.59 -13.74 -18.78
N GLU A 8 10.55 -12.76 -17.88
CA GLU A 8 10.88 -11.35 -18.15
C GLU A 8 11.92 -10.83 -17.15
N PRO A 9 12.77 -9.87 -17.54
CA PRO A 9 13.76 -9.31 -16.64
C PRO A 9 13.10 -8.59 -15.46
N LEU A 10 13.72 -8.70 -14.30
CA LEU A 10 13.36 -7.96 -13.09
C LEU A 10 14.01 -6.58 -13.11
N ILE A 11 13.28 -5.58 -12.67
CA ILE A 11 13.75 -4.19 -12.59
C ILE A 11 14.04 -3.87 -11.13
N GLU A 12 15.30 -3.55 -10.81
CA GLU A 12 15.69 -3.13 -9.46
C GLU A 12 15.13 -1.73 -9.13
N LEU A 13 14.53 -1.59 -7.95
CA LEU A 13 14.03 -0.32 -7.45
C LEU A 13 15.08 0.33 -6.55
N SER A 14 15.48 1.55 -6.89
CA SER A 14 16.44 2.36 -6.13
C SER A 14 15.82 2.96 -4.85
N ASN A 15 15.28 2.10 -3.99
CA ASN A 15 14.76 2.47 -2.68
C ASN A 15 15.50 1.68 -1.60
N PRO A 16 16.67 2.17 -1.13
CA PRO A 16 17.23 1.71 0.12
C PRO A 16 16.31 2.20 1.23
N GLY A 17 15.32 1.38 1.59
CA GLY A 17 14.60 1.54 2.85
C GLY A 17 15.62 1.52 4.00
N ALA A 18 15.23 2.00 5.18
CA ALA A 18 16.12 2.01 6.35
C ALA A 18 16.66 0.62 6.74
N SER A 19 16.01 -0.46 6.27
CA SER A 19 16.38 -1.86 6.46
C SER A 19 17.52 -2.35 5.55
N GLY A 20 17.92 -1.58 4.52
CA GLY A 20 18.87 -2.06 3.50
C GLY A 20 18.33 -3.21 2.63
N SER A 21 17.01 -3.42 2.61
CA SER A 21 16.39 -4.44 1.75
C SER A 21 16.41 -4.01 0.28
N LEU A 22 16.70 -4.96 -0.60
CA LEU A 22 16.61 -4.79 -2.04
C LEU A 22 15.17 -5.05 -2.48
N PHE A 23 14.73 -4.29 -3.47
CA PHE A 23 13.41 -4.40 -4.06
C PHE A 23 13.54 -4.55 -5.56
N PHE A 24 12.77 -5.47 -6.12
CA PHE A 24 12.62 -5.64 -7.55
C PHE A 24 11.14 -5.58 -7.91
N VAL A 25 10.84 -5.16 -9.13
CA VAL A 25 9.51 -5.22 -9.71
C VAL A 25 9.56 -6.03 -11.01
N THR A 26 8.52 -6.83 -11.26
CA THR A 26 8.36 -7.55 -12.53
C THR A 26 8.13 -6.56 -13.69
N SER A 27 8.51 -6.94 -14.91
CA SER A 27 8.34 -6.08 -16.10
C SER A 27 6.87 -5.69 -16.36
N GLY A 28 5.93 -6.63 -16.13
CA GLY A 28 4.49 -6.35 -16.14
C GLY A 28 3.95 -5.54 -14.95
N ASP A 29 4.80 -5.12 -14.02
CA ASP A 29 4.47 -4.21 -12.90
C ASP A 29 3.48 -4.76 -11.85
N GLU A 30 3.20 -6.07 -11.88
CA GLU A 30 2.23 -6.73 -11.02
C GLU A 30 2.78 -7.11 -9.64
N PHE A 31 4.06 -7.52 -9.59
CA PHE A 31 4.68 -8.11 -8.40
C PHE A 31 5.91 -7.34 -7.95
N ILE A 32 6.04 -7.21 -6.63
CA ILE A 32 7.24 -6.75 -5.95
C ILE A 32 7.94 -7.96 -5.34
N ILE A 33 9.26 -8.02 -5.51
CA ILE A 33 10.13 -8.98 -4.85
C ILE A 33 11.00 -8.20 -3.87
N LYS A 34 10.92 -8.53 -2.58
CA LYS A 34 11.67 -7.86 -1.51
C LYS A 34 12.61 -8.86 -0.85
N THR A 35 13.87 -8.47 -0.63
CA THR A 35 14.76 -9.25 0.26
C THR A 35 14.36 -9.03 1.71
N VAL A 36 14.30 -10.12 2.47
CA VAL A 36 13.91 -10.11 3.89
C VAL A 36 14.98 -10.76 4.75
N GLN A 37 15.10 -10.31 5.99
CA GLN A 37 16.00 -10.92 6.96
C GLN A 37 15.49 -12.30 7.39
N HIS A 38 16.39 -13.15 7.91
CA HIS A 38 16.01 -14.47 8.42
C HIS A 38 14.85 -14.42 9.42
N LYS A 39 14.90 -13.47 10.37
CA LYS A 39 13.87 -13.27 11.38
C LYS A 39 12.52 -12.85 10.80
N GLU A 40 12.51 -12.05 9.73
CA GLU A 40 11.29 -11.62 9.04
C GLU A 40 10.65 -12.80 8.29
N ALA A 41 11.46 -13.65 7.65
CA ALA A 41 10.97 -14.86 6.97
C ALA A 41 10.38 -15.88 7.96
N GLU A 42 11.03 -16.09 9.11
CA GLU A 42 10.46 -16.92 10.18
C GLU A 42 9.18 -16.34 10.75
N PHE A 43 9.13 -15.01 10.89
CA PHE A 43 7.94 -14.32 11.38
C PHE A 43 6.77 -14.45 10.39
N LEU A 44 7.02 -14.30 9.08
CA LEU A 44 6.01 -14.50 8.04
C LEU A 44 5.37 -15.89 8.15
N GLN A 45 6.16 -16.95 8.34
CA GLN A 45 5.63 -18.31 8.52
C GLN A 45 4.69 -18.42 9.73
N LYS A 46 5.01 -17.75 10.84
CA LYS A 46 4.15 -17.70 12.04
C LYS A 46 2.89 -16.85 11.85
N LEU A 47 2.94 -15.88 10.95
CA LEU A 47 1.82 -15.01 10.59
C LEU A 47 0.78 -15.73 9.70
N LEU A 48 1.20 -16.71 8.89
CA LEU A 48 0.37 -17.34 7.84
C LEU A 48 -1.01 -17.82 8.30
N PRO A 49 -1.20 -18.51 9.46
CA PRO A 49 -2.53 -18.98 9.85
C PRO A 49 -3.54 -17.85 10.06
N GLY A 50 -3.16 -16.81 10.82
CA GLY A 50 -4.07 -15.67 11.03
C GLY A 50 -4.17 -14.75 9.82
N TYR A 51 -3.13 -14.70 8.99
CA TYR A 51 -3.19 -14.04 7.68
C TYR A 51 -4.23 -14.70 6.76
N TYR A 52 -4.25 -16.03 6.68
CA TYR A 52 -5.25 -16.79 5.94
C TYR A 52 -6.67 -16.55 6.48
N MET A 53 -6.85 -16.56 7.80
CA MET A 53 -8.13 -16.21 8.42
C MET A 53 -8.59 -14.80 8.04
N ASN A 54 -7.69 -13.81 8.07
CA ASN A 54 -8.00 -12.44 7.69
C ASN A 54 -8.40 -12.34 6.21
N LEU A 55 -7.74 -13.04 5.30
CA LEU A 55 -8.12 -13.03 3.88
C LEU A 55 -9.55 -13.53 3.66
N ASN A 56 -9.97 -14.57 4.38
CA ASN A 56 -11.31 -15.13 4.26
C ASN A 56 -12.40 -14.25 4.92
N GLN A 57 -12.06 -13.55 6.00
CA GLN A 57 -13.02 -12.74 6.76
C GLN A 57 -13.06 -11.26 6.34
N ASN A 58 -11.98 -10.77 5.72
CA ASN A 58 -11.79 -9.40 5.27
C ASN A 58 -11.19 -9.40 3.86
N PRO A 59 -11.96 -9.78 2.83
CA PRO A 59 -11.46 -9.90 1.46
C PRO A 59 -10.87 -8.57 0.93
N ARG A 60 -11.34 -7.44 1.48
CA ARG A 60 -10.90 -6.08 1.14
C ARG A 60 -9.65 -5.61 1.89
N THR A 61 -9.00 -6.51 2.64
CA THR A 61 -7.82 -6.17 3.45
C THR A 61 -6.75 -5.45 2.63
N LEU A 62 -6.19 -4.40 3.23
CA LEU A 62 -5.09 -3.60 2.72
C LEU A 62 -3.72 -4.18 3.10
N LEU A 63 -3.67 -5.30 3.82
CA LEU A 63 -2.42 -6.00 4.10
C LEU A 63 -1.78 -6.51 2.78
N PRO A 64 -0.44 -6.63 2.73
CA PRO A 64 0.25 -7.17 1.57
C PRO A 64 -0.30 -8.54 1.17
N LYS A 65 -0.41 -8.79 -0.13
CA LYS A 65 -0.77 -10.08 -0.72
C LYS A 65 0.52 -10.86 -0.94
N PHE A 66 0.83 -11.81 -0.06
CA PHE A 66 2.04 -12.63 -0.17
C PHE A 66 1.78 -13.80 -1.13
N TYR A 67 2.59 -13.90 -2.18
CA TYR A 67 2.48 -14.95 -3.19
C TYR A 67 3.54 -16.04 -3.03
N GLY A 68 4.63 -15.76 -2.33
CA GLY A 68 5.63 -16.77 -2.03
C GLY A 68 6.74 -16.24 -1.13
N LEU A 69 7.31 -17.14 -0.33
CA LEU A 69 8.51 -16.93 0.44
C LEU A 69 9.54 -17.96 -0.04
N TYR A 70 10.69 -17.50 -0.51
CA TYR A 70 11.74 -18.34 -1.05
C TYR A 70 13.09 -18.05 -0.38
N CYS A 71 13.97 -19.04 -0.38
CA CYS A 71 15.35 -18.90 0.05
C CYS A 71 16.26 -19.40 -1.06
N VAL A 72 17.11 -18.51 -1.57
CA VAL A 72 18.14 -18.81 -2.56
C VAL A 72 19.47 -18.91 -1.83
N GLN A 73 20.13 -20.05 -1.94
CA GLN A 73 21.46 -20.26 -1.38
C GLN A 73 22.49 -20.04 -2.50
N SER A 74 23.40 -19.08 -2.31
CA SER A 74 24.46 -18.78 -3.27
C SER A 74 25.74 -18.43 -2.53
N GLY A 75 26.85 -19.11 -2.85
CA GLY A 75 28.15 -18.87 -2.21
C GLY A 75 28.14 -19.03 -0.68
N GLY A 76 27.31 -19.93 -0.13
CA GLY A 76 27.15 -20.10 1.32
C GLY A 76 26.26 -19.04 1.99
N ILE A 77 25.78 -18.05 1.25
CA ILE A 77 24.88 -17.00 1.74
C ILE A 77 23.42 -17.38 1.44
N ASN A 78 22.56 -17.22 2.45
CA ASN A 78 21.12 -17.45 2.33
C ASN A 78 20.38 -16.14 2.06
N ILE A 79 19.95 -15.94 0.82
CA ILE A 79 19.15 -14.78 0.38
C ILE A 79 17.68 -15.17 0.47
N ARG A 80 16.91 -14.51 1.33
CA ARG A 80 15.48 -14.76 1.47
C ARG A 80 14.69 -13.69 0.76
N ILE A 81 13.71 -14.09 -0.04
CA ILE A 81 12.88 -13.18 -0.82
C ILE A 81 11.40 -13.47 -0.57
N VAL A 82 10.62 -12.40 -0.49
CA VAL A 82 9.17 -12.45 -0.45
C VAL A 82 8.65 -11.83 -1.74
N VAL A 83 7.76 -12.55 -2.42
CA VAL A 83 7.02 -12.04 -3.57
C VAL A 83 5.65 -11.58 -3.09
N MET A 84 5.29 -10.34 -3.40
CA MET A 84 4.04 -9.72 -2.99
C MET A 84 3.44 -8.83 -4.08
N ASN A 85 2.20 -8.41 -3.93
CA ASN A 85 1.56 -7.50 -4.89
C ASN A 85 2.23 -6.13 -4.91
N ASN A 86 2.28 -5.52 -6.09
CA ASN A 86 2.57 -4.10 -6.20
C ASN A 86 1.33 -3.28 -5.80
N VAL A 87 1.50 -2.35 -4.85
CA VAL A 87 0.44 -1.45 -4.40
C VAL A 87 0.26 -0.27 -5.36
N LEU A 88 1.36 0.18 -6.00
CA LEU A 88 1.39 1.38 -6.83
C LEU A 88 1.73 1.00 -8.28
N PRO A 89 0.72 0.85 -9.15
CA PRO A 89 0.99 0.51 -10.54
C PRO A 89 1.68 1.67 -11.27
N ARG A 90 2.81 1.40 -11.91
CA ARG A 90 3.54 2.24 -12.87
C ARG A 90 2.75 2.51 -14.14
N ALA A 91 1.78 1.67 -14.49
CA ALA A 91 0.88 1.90 -15.62
C ALA A 91 0.11 3.23 -15.50
N LEU A 92 -0.05 3.75 -14.27
CA LEU A 92 -0.63 5.05 -14.00
C LEU A 92 0.40 6.00 -13.37
N LYS A 93 0.38 7.26 -13.81
CA LYS A 93 1.20 8.30 -13.18
C LYS A 93 0.67 8.61 -11.77
N MET A 94 1.40 8.18 -10.75
CA MET A 94 1.21 8.66 -9.39
C MET A 94 1.73 10.09 -9.30
N HIS A 95 0.83 11.05 -9.11
CA HIS A 95 1.19 12.46 -8.99
C HIS A 95 1.77 12.76 -7.61
N PHE A 96 1.29 12.02 -6.60
CA PHE A 96 1.79 12.10 -5.23
C PHE A 96 1.87 10.71 -4.64
N THR A 97 2.95 10.44 -3.92
CA THR A 97 3.16 9.20 -3.17
C THR A 97 3.49 9.55 -1.73
N TYR A 98 2.81 8.92 -0.77
CA TYR A 98 3.01 9.12 0.66
C TYR A 98 3.22 7.80 1.40
N ASP A 99 4.18 7.78 2.31
CA ASP A 99 4.36 6.78 3.36
C ASP A 99 3.84 7.40 4.67
N LEU A 100 2.76 6.87 5.25
CA LEU A 100 2.07 7.48 6.39
C LEU A 100 2.03 6.52 7.59
N LYS A 101 2.45 6.98 8.78
CA LYS A 101 2.51 6.18 10.03
C LYS A 101 1.65 6.74 11.18
N GLY A 102 1.10 7.93 11.00
CA GLY A 102 0.43 8.71 12.04
C GLY A 102 1.37 9.25 13.12
N SER A 103 2.66 9.38 12.84
CA SER A 103 3.65 9.97 13.77
C SER A 103 4.30 11.21 13.16
N THR A 104 5.05 11.96 13.96
CA THR A 104 5.68 13.24 13.54
C THR A 104 7.20 13.20 13.53
N TYR A 105 7.83 12.42 14.43
CA TYR A 105 9.29 12.38 14.54
C TYR A 105 9.97 11.76 13.30
N LYS A 106 10.84 12.53 12.63
CA LYS A 106 11.51 12.15 11.36
C LYS A 106 10.54 11.74 10.25
N ARG A 107 9.31 12.26 10.29
CA ARG A 107 8.25 11.99 9.30
C ARG A 107 8.14 13.08 8.24
N ARG A 108 9.29 13.52 7.74
CA ARG A 108 9.43 14.40 6.57
C ARG A 108 10.34 13.72 5.53
N ALA A 109 10.04 13.89 4.25
CA ALA A 109 10.90 13.42 3.17
C ALA A 109 12.29 14.05 3.28
N SER A 110 13.33 13.27 3.03
CA SER A 110 14.70 13.78 3.01
C SER A 110 14.91 14.65 1.77
N ARG A 111 15.93 15.52 1.79
CA ARG A 111 16.30 16.32 0.61
C ARG A 111 16.55 15.43 -0.62
N LYS A 112 17.32 14.35 -0.45
CA LYS A 112 17.61 13.36 -1.50
C LYS A 112 16.34 12.70 -2.06
N GLU A 113 15.35 12.43 -1.21
CA GLU A 113 14.08 11.85 -1.66
C GLU A 113 13.29 12.84 -2.51
N ARG A 114 13.25 14.12 -2.11
CA ARG A 114 12.53 15.19 -2.82
C ARG A 114 13.14 15.53 -4.19
N GLU A 115 14.39 15.18 -4.42
CA GLU A 115 15.09 15.37 -5.70
C GLU A 115 14.74 14.27 -6.73
N LYS A 116 14.08 13.18 -6.31
CA LYS A 116 13.62 12.12 -7.23
C LYS A 116 12.48 12.61 -8.12
N SER A 117 12.32 11.99 -9.29
CA SER A 117 11.21 12.26 -10.22
C SER A 117 9.84 11.92 -9.65
N ASN A 118 9.76 10.88 -8.81
CA ASN A 118 8.56 10.49 -8.07
C ASN A 118 8.91 10.33 -6.58
N PRO A 119 8.92 11.43 -5.81
CA PRO A 119 9.29 11.41 -4.40
C PRO A 119 8.22 10.73 -3.54
N THR A 120 8.67 9.99 -2.52
CA THR A 120 7.80 9.47 -1.46
C THR A 120 7.81 10.41 -0.26
N PHE A 121 6.71 11.13 -0.10
CA PHE A 121 6.48 12.06 1.00
C PHE A 121 6.07 11.34 2.30
N LYS A 122 6.12 12.02 3.43
CA LYS A 122 5.75 11.47 4.75
C LYS A 122 4.66 12.29 5.43
N ASP A 123 4.33 11.95 6.67
CA ASP A 123 3.22 12.53 7.44
C ASP A 123 3.26 14.06 7.53
N LEU A 124 4.44 14.66 7.81
CA LEU A 124 4.58 16.11 7.94
C LEU A 124 4.45 16.83 6.59
N ASP A 125 4.86 16.18 5.49
CA ASP A 125 4.66 16.72 4.15
C ASP A 125 3.17 16.66 3.78
N PHE A 126 2.48 15.55 4.10
CA PHE A 126 1.04 15.44 3.89
C PHE A 126 0.26 16.51 4.67
N LEU A 127 0.60 16.70 5.95
CA LEU A 127 -0.03 17.71 6.79
C LEU A 127 0.23 19.14 6.32
N GLN A 128 1.31 19.39 5.59
CA GLN A 128 1.62 20.69 5.02
C GLN A 128 0.91 20.91 3.68
N ASP A 129 1.05 19.95 2.76
CA ASP A 129 0.63 20.11 1.37
C ASP A 129 -0.86 19.76 1.16
N ARG A 130 -1.44 18.94 2.05
CA ARG A 130 -2.81 18.40 1.93
C ARG A 130 -3.56 18.42 3.26
N HIS A 131 -3.43 19.51 4.01
CA HIS A 131 -4.02 19.67 5.33
C HIS A 131 -5.56 19.52 5.37
N GLU A 132 -6.28 19.79 4.27
CA GLU A 132 -7.74 19.56 4.20
C GLU A 132 -8.14 18.08 4.03
N GLY A 133 -7.20 17.20 3.69
CA GLY A 133 -7.43 15.76 3.49
C GLY A 133 -8.01 15.38 2.14
N LEU A 134 -8.37 14.10 2.01
CA LEU A 134 -8.93 13.45 0.81
C LEU A 134 -10.37 13.01 1.09
N TYR A 135 -11.29 13.42 0.23
CA TYR A 135 -12.73 13.27 0.47
C TYR A 135 -13.30 12.08 -0.29
N PHE A 136 -14.11 11.28 0.41
CA PHE A 136 -14.87 10.17 -0.15
C PHE A 136 -16.35 10.38 0.12
N ASP A 137 -17.19 9.72 -0.68
CA ASP A 137 -18.59 9.55 -0.32
C ASP A 137 -18.73 8.77 0.99
N SER A 138 -19.93 8.80 1.57
CA SER A 138 -20.21 8.20 2.88
C SER A 138 -19.94 6.70 2.94
N GLU A 139 -20.31 5.97 1.88
CA GLU A 139 -20.24 4.52 1.85
C GLU A 139 -18.79 4.07 1.70
N THR A 140 -18.08 4.63 0.74
CA THR A 140 -16.65 4.35 0.51
C THR A 140 -15.81 4.71 1.74
N HIS A 141 -16.07 5.87 2.37
CA HIS A 141 -15.35 6.25 3.60
C HIS A 141 -15.57 5.22 4.72
N SER A 142 -16.83 4.83 4.96
CA SER A 142 -17.18 3.87 6.01
C SER A 142 -16.55 2.50 5.75
N ALA A 143 -16.60 2.02 4.51
CA ALA A 143 -16.00 0.75 4.10
C ALA A 143 -14.46 0.77 4.28
N LEU A 144 -13.79 1.85 3.88
CA LEU A 144 -12.35 2.02 4.04
C LEU A 144 -11.95 2.04 5.52
N MET A 145 -12.67 2.81 6.36
CA MET A 145 -12.37 2.88 7.79
C MET A 145 -12.61 1.53 8.50
N LYS A 146 -13.68 0.82 8.15
CA LYS A 146 -13.96 -0.53 8.68
C LYS A 146 -12.86 -1.51 8.30
N THR A 147 -12.37 -1.44 7.07
CA THR A 147 -11.27 -2.29 6.57
C THR A 147 -9.98 -2.01 7.33
N LEU A 148 -9.55 -0.75 7.40
CA LEU A 148 -8.36 -0.33 8.16
C LEU A 148 -8.45 -0.75 9.62
N GLN A 149 -9.61 -0.59 10.26
CA GLN A 149 -9.79 -0.98 11.66
C GLN A 149 -9.62 -2.50 11.85
N ARG A 150 -10.11 -3.32 10.92
CA ARG A 150 -9.92 -4.78 10.97
C ARG A 150 -8.46 -5.15 10.75
N ASP A 151 -7.80 -4.56 9.77
CA ASP A 151 -6.38 -4.82 9.49
C ASP A 151 -5.49 -4.41 10.66
N CYS A 152 -5.73 -3.25 11.28
CA CYS A 152 -5.01 -2.82 12.47
C CYS A 152 -5.19 -3.77 13.66
N ARG A 153 -6.40 -4.32 13.88
CA ARG A 153 -6.62 -5.35 14.91
C ARG A 153 -5.81 -6.61 14.65
N VAL A 154 -5.70 -7.05 13.39
CA VAL A 154 -4.86 -8.18 13.01
C VAL A 154 -3.40 -7.87 13.31
N LEU A 155 -2.87 -6.74 12.85
CA LEU A 155 -1.49 -6.32 13.10
C LEU A 155 -1.17 -6.22 14.60
N GLU A 156 -2.08 -5.65 15.38
CA GLU A 156 -1.98 -5.55 16.83
C GLU A 156 -1.95 -6.92 17.51
N SER A 157 -2.80 -7.86 17.07
CA SER A 157 -2.83 -9.23 17.61
C SER A 157 -1.50 -9.96 17.40
N PHE A 158 -0.83 -9.71 16.28
CA PHE A 158 0.50 -10.22 15.94
C PHE A 158 1.66 -9.40 16.52
N LYS A 159 1.35 -8.35 17.30
CA LYS A 159 2.33 -7.43 17.90
C LYS A 159 3.25 -6.81 16.83
N ILE A 160 2.68 -6.47 15.68
CA ILE A 160 3.38 -5.79 14.58
C ILE A 160 3.26 -4.28 14.81
N MET A 161 4.36 -3.56 14.58
CA MET A 161 4.41 -2.10 14.65
C MET A 161 5.23 -1.57 13.47
N ASP A 162 5.35 -0.24 13.39
CA ASP A 162 6.17 0.43 12.38
C ASP A 162 5.80 0.16 10.91
N TYR A 163 4.59 -0.36 10.69
CA TYR A 163 3.98 -0.42 9.37
C TYR A 163 3.51 0.97 8.90
N SER A 164 3.51 1.18 7.60
CA SER A 164 3.00 2.42 6.99
C SER A 164 1.80 2.12 6.11
N LEU A 165 0.92 3.11 5.90
CA LEU A 165 0.04 3.12 4.74
C LEU A 165 0.82 3.77 3.59
N LEU A 166 1.09 3.01 2.55
CA LEU A 166 1.56 3.55 1.28
C LEU A 166 0.34 4.05 0.50
N LEU A 167 0.37 5.31 0.08
CA LEU A 167 -0.73 5.99 -0.60
C LEU A 167 -0.21 6.66 -1.88
N GLY A 168 -0.72 6.21 -3.02
CA GLY A 168 -0.57 6.85 -4.32
C GLY A 168 -1.81 7.63 -4.71
N ILE A 169 -1.62 8.83 -5.24
CA ILE A 169 -2.69 9.71 -5.70
C ILE A 169 -2.50 9.95 -7.20
N HIS A 170 -3.47 9.51 -7.99
CA HIS A 170 -3.59 9.86 -9.39
C HIS A 170 -4.67 10.93 -9.57
N ILE A 171 -4.33 12.08 -10.15
CA ILE A 171 -5.28 13.14 -10.48
C ILE A 171 -5.88 12.80 -11.85
N LEU A 172 -7.22 12.72 -11.92
CA LEU A 172 -7.93 12.50 -13.16
C LEU A 172 -8.05 13.83 -13.91
N ASN A 173 -7.33 13.96 -15.02
CA ASN A 173 -7.43 15.13 -15.88
C ASN A 173 -8.75 15.08 -16.66
N SER A 174 -9.64 16.04 -16.41
CA SER A 174 -10.87 16.27 -17.19
C SER A 174 -10.59 16.56 -18.67
N ASN A 175 -9.37 17.04 -19.00
CA ASN A 175 -9.03 17.61 -20.31
C ASN A 175 -8.35 16.63 -21.28
N MET A 176 -8.19 15.35 -20.93
CA MET A 176 -7.64 14.34 -21.86
C MET A 176 -8.70 13.71 -22.78
N LYS A 177 -9.99 14.02 -22.58
CA LYS A 177 -11.09 13.51 -23.43
C LYS A 177 -11.24 14.25 -24.79
N GLU A 178 -10.44 15.27 -25.09
CA GLU A 178 -10.57 16.07 -26.34
C GLU A 178 -9.38 15.97 -27.32
N LYS A 179 -8.39 15.09 -27.08
CA LYS A 179 -7.23 14.90 -27.99
C LYS A 179 -7.06 13.50 -28.57
N GLU A 180 -8.16 12.75 -28.71
CA GLU A 180 -8.18 11.48 -29.48
C GLU A 180 -8.91 11.60 -30.83
N GLY A 181 -9.26 12.81 -31.27
CA GLY A 181 -9.87 13.06 -32.56
C GLY A 181 -9.07 14.08 -33.38
N GLU A 182 -7.88 13.71 -33.85
CA GLU A 182 -7.23 14.19 -35.09
C GLU A 182 -5.74 13.82 -35.11
N SER A 183 -5.44 12.64 -35.63
CA SER A 183 -4.21 12.35 -36.40
C SER A 183 -4.34 10.95 -37.01
N SER A 184 -5.08 10.88 -38.10
CA SER A 184 -4.99 9.76 -39.05
C SER A 184 -3.84 10.00 -40.01
N GLN A 185 -3.18 8.90 -40.44
CA GLN A 185 -2.04 8.75 -41.36
C GLN A 185 -0.68 8.70 -40.62
N SER A 186 0.14 7.63 -40.65
CA SER A 186 0.24 6.45 -41.51
C SER A 186 1.18 5.38 -40.87
N ALA A 187 1.14 4.15 -41.39
CA ALA A 187 2.09 3.02 -41.25
C ALA A 187 1.82 1.89 -40.20
N SER A 188 1.12 0.86 -40.70
CA SER A 188 1.31 -0.60 -40.57
C SER A 188 1.74 -1.28 -39.25
N ASP A 189 0.81 -2.12 -38.79
CA ASP A 189 0.97 -3.50 -38.28
C ASP A 189 1.97 -3.81 -37.15
N THR A 190 1.45 -3.82 -35.92
CA THR A 190 1.57 -5.00 -35.05
C THR A 190 0.42 -5.00 -34.04
N LYS A 191 -0.48 -5.97 -34.16
CA LYS A 191 -1.57 -6.21 -33.21
C LYS A 191 -1.00 -6.43 -31.79
N ARG A 192 -1.15 -5.44 -30.91
CA ARG A 192 -1.02 -5.63 -29.45
C ARG A 192 -2.35 -6.15 -28.91
N PRO A 193 -2.42 -7.34 -28.29
CA PRO A 193 -3.64 -7.80 -27.66
C PRO A 193 -3.83 -7.08 -26.31
N GLY A 194 -4.99 -6.42 -26.17
CA GLY A 194 -5.71 -6.23 -24.91
C GLY A 194 -5.07 -5.33 -23.86
N GLY A 195 -5.73 -4.20 -23.56
CA GLY A 195 -5.41 -3.37 -22.40
C GLY A 195 -5.31 -4.22 -21.12
N GLN A 196 -4.12 -4.21 -20.53
CA GLN A 196 -3.84 -4.88 -19.26
C GLN A 196 -4.72 -4.27 -18.16
N LYS A 197 -5.76 -5.01 -17.77
CA LYS A 197 -6.44 -4.79 -16.49
C LYS A 197 -5.42 -5.11 -15.40
N VAL A 198 -5.13 -4.13 -14.54
CA VAL A 198 -4.41 -4.38 -13.28
C VAL A 198 -5.33 -5.25 -12.43
N LEU A 199 -5.15 -6.57 -12.54
CA LEU A 199 -6.07 -7.59 -12.00
C LEU A 199 -6.05 -7.71 -10.47
N TYR A 200 -5.27 -6.87 -9.76
CA TYR A 200 -4.96 -7.13 -8.35
C TYR A 200 -5.06 -5.92 -7.43
N SER A 201 -5.58 -4.76 -7.89
CA SER A 201 -5.95 -3.68 -6.98
C SER A 201 -7.40 -3.90 -6.51
N THR A 202 -7.53 -4.57 -5.36
CA THR A 202 -8.78 -4.93 -4.65
C THR A 202 -9.73 -3.75 -4.35
N ALA A 203 -9.37 -2.52 -4.71
CA ALA A 203 -10.02 -1.30 -4.23
C ALA A 203 -11.33 -0.94 -4.97
N MET A 204 -11.58 -1.46 -6.19
CA MET A 204 -12.83 -1.19 -6.93
C MET A 204 -13.90 -2.28 -6.82
N GLU A 205 -13.50 -3.55 -6.70
CA GLU A 205 -14.42 -4.63 -6.28
C GLU A 205 -14.96 -4.41 -4.85
N SER A 206 -14.43 -3.40 -4.16
CA SER A 206 -14.83 -2.97 -2.81
C SER A 206 -16.07 -2.06 -2.74
N ILE A 207 -16.62 -1.55 -3.86
CA ILE A 207 -17.72 -0.56 -3.83
C ILE A 207 -19.07 -1.18 -4.23
N GLN A 208 -19.09 -2.21 -5.07
CA GLN A 208 -20.36 -2.81 -5.53
C GLN A 208 -20.75 -3.98 -4.61
N GLY A 209 -21.84 -3.82 -3.87
CA GLY A 209 -22.41 -4.86 -3.01
C GLY A 209 -22.96 -6.08 -3.78
N PRO A 210 -23.27 -7.19 -3.09
CA PRO A 210 -23.62 -8.47 -3.73
C PRO A 210 -25.10 -8.55 -4.14
N GLY A 211 -25.64 -7.52 -4.81
CA GLY A 211 -27.10 -7.42 -4.93
C GLY A 211 -27.68 -6.51 -6.02
N LYS A 212 -27.06 -6.40 -7.20
CA LYS A 212 -27.76 -5.86 -8.38
C LYS A 212 -27.59 -6.76 -9.59
N SER A 213 -28.38 -7.82 -9.61
CA SER A 213 -28.82 -8.51 -10.81
C SER A 213 -29.81 -7.59 -11.55
N GLY A 214 -29.58 -7.37 -12.85
CA GLY A 214 -30.62 -6.90 -13.77
C GLY A 214 -30.86 -5.39 -13.84
N ASP A 215 -30.32 -4.81 -14.92
CA ASP A 215 -30.80 -3.65 -15.66
C ASP A 215 -30.91 -2.26 -15.04
N SER A 216 -30.39 -1.30 -15.82
CA SER A 216 -30.59 0.15 -15.74
C SER A 216 -29.75 0.88 -14.69
N VAL A 217 -28.48 1.17 -15.04
CA VAL A 217 -27.96 2.55 -15.17
C VAL A 217 -26.62 2.47 -15.93
N THR A 218 -26.68 2.80 -17.22
CA THR A 218 -25.54 3.23 -18.03
C THR A 218 -25.02 4.58 -17.50
N THR A 219 -23.97 4.56 -16.69
CA THR A 219 -23.05 5.70 -16.58
C THR A 219 -21.63 5.16 -16.51
N GLU A 220 -20.92 5.31 -17.63
CA GLU A 220 -19.46 5.28 -17.80
C GLU A 220 -18.67 4.52 -16.73
N THR A 221 -18.40 3.23 -16.98
CA THR A 221 -17.29 2.50 -16.38
C THR A 221 -15.98 3.22 -16.67
N THR A 222 -15.67 4.23 -15.87
CA THR A 222 -14.33 4.80 -15.81
C THR A 222 -13.36 3.66 -15.48
N ASN A 223 -12.37 3.52 -16.33
CA ASN A 223 -11.36 2.46 -16.30
C ASN A 223 -10.44 2.69 -15.09
N THR A 224 -10.95 2.47 -13.88
CA THR A 224 -10.29 2.84 -12.61
C THR A 224 -9.06 1.99 -12.28
N MET A 225 -8.74 0.96 -13.09
CA MET A 225 -7.59 0.05 -12.89
C MET A 225 -7.47 -0.44 -11.43
N GLY A 226 -8.60 -0.54 -10.73
CA GLY A 226 -8.70 -0.96 -9.34
C GLY A 226 -8.42 0.09 -8.25
N GLY A 227 -8.28 1.39 -8.55
CA GLY A 227 -8.10 2.45 -7.54
C GLY A 227 -9.42 2.98 -6.93
N ILE A 228 -9.38 3.56 -5.72
CA ILE A 228 -10.55 4.09 -5.02
C ILE A 228 -10.84 5.54 -5.49
N PRO A 229 -12.04 5.84 -6.01
CA PRO A 229 -12.42 7.21 -6.35
C PRO A 229 -12.46 8.12 -5.11
N ALA A 230 -11.90 9.32 -5.23
CA ALA A 230 -11.93 10.34 -4.19
C ALA A 230 -11.98 11.74 -4.81
N LYS A 231 -12.06 12.77 -3.96
CA LYS A 231 -11.99 14.17 -4.36
C LYS A 231 -10.99 14.94 -3.51
N SER A 232 -10.32 15.93 -4.12
CA SER A 232 -9.58 16.95 -3.37
C SER A 232 -10.55 17.94 -2.72
N HIS A 233 -10.06 18.77 -1.80
CA HIS A 233 -10.85 19.87 -1.23
C HIS A 233 -11.34 20.87 -2.31
N LYS A 234 -10.62 20.97 -3.44
CA LYS A 234 -10.97 21.81 -4.59
C LYS A 234 -11.97 21.14 -5.54
N GLY A 235 -12.39 19.91 -5.25
CA GLY A 235 -13.31 19.14 -6.09
C GLY A 235 -12.65 18.40 -7.25
N GLU A 236 -11.31 18.38 -7.34
CA GLU A 236 -10.60 17.58 -8.36
C GLU A 236 -10.91 16.10 -8.16
N LYS A 237 -11.20 15.39 -9.26
CA LYS A 237 -11.44 13.95 -9.22
C LYS A 237 -10.10 13.23 -9.07
N LEU A 238 -10.01 12.37 -8.06
CA LEU A 238 -8.81 11.62 -7.72
C LEU A 238 -9.10 10.13 -7.82
N LEU A 239 -8.06 9.36 -8.12
CA LEU A 239 -8.04 7.91 -8.04
C LEU A 239 -6.90 7.51 -7.10
N LEU A 240 -7.23 6.82 -6.01
CA LEU A 240 -6.29 6.49 -4.94
C LEU A 240 -5.90 5.02 -4.96
N PHE A 241 -4.62 4.75 -4.80
CA PHE A 241 -4.07 3.41 -4.62
C PHE A 241 -3.42 3.35 -3.25
N MET A 242 -3.76 2.34 -2.44
CA MET A 242 -3.22 2.26 -1.09
C MET A 242 -3.11 0.84 -0.57
N GLY A 243 -2.17 0.65 0.35
CA GLY A 243 -1.92 -0.62 1.02
C GLY A 243 -1.04 -0.43 2.24
N ILE A 244 -1.22 -1.27 3.25
CA ILE A 244 -0.33 -1.30 4.42
C ILE A 244 0.95 -2.04 4.01
N ILE A 245 2.11 -1.46 4.32
CA ILE A 245 3.43 -2.00 3.98
C ILE A 245 4.29 -2.22 5.23
N ASP A 246 5.38 -2.98 5.07
CA ASP A 246 6.38 -3.26 6.11
C ASP A 246 5.83 -3.95 7.38
N ILE A 247 4.96 -4.95 7.19
CA ILE A 247 4.31 -5.67 8.29
C ILE A 247 5.12 -6.84 8.90
N LEU A 248 6.34 -7.10 8.42
CA LEU A 248 7.15 -8.23 8.89
C LEU A 248 8.03 -7.91 10.11
N GLN A 249 7.96 -6.68 10.61
CA GLN A 249 8.70 -6.23 11.79
C GLN A 249 7.88 -6.47 13.07
N SER A 250 8.12 -7.60 13.74
CA SER A 250 7.44 -7.92 15.00
C SER A 250 8.10 -7.26 16.22
N TYR A 251 7.29 -6.57 17.02
CA TYR A 251 7.72 -5.94 18.27
C TYR A 251 8.25 -6.95 19.29
N ARG A 252 7.74 -8.19 19.32
CA ARG A 252 8.23 -9.23 20.25
C ARG A 252 9.70 -9.54 20.01
N LEU A 253 10.16 -9.47 18.76
CA LEU A 253 11.55 -9.69 18.39
C LEU A 253 12.43 -8.50 18.76
N MET A 254 11.95 -7.28 18.53
CA MET A 254 12.61 -6.05 18.99
C MET A 254 12.76 -6.03 20.50
N LYS A 255 11.70 -6.41 21.24
CA LYS A 255 11.76 -6.51 22.69
C LYS A 255 12.69 -7.60 23.17
N LYS A 256 12.76 -8.76 22.53
CA LYS A 256 13.77 -9.77 22.90
C LYS A 256 15.19 -9.20 22.77
N LEU A 257 15.45 -8.41 21.73
CA LEU A 257 16.73 -7.73 21.57
C LEU A 257 16.96 -6.64 22.63
N GLU A 258 15.95 -5.79 22.89
CA GLU A 258 15.99 -4.80 23.98
C GLU A 258 16.17 -5.47 25.35
N HIS A 259 15.51 -6.60 25.62
CA HIS A 259 15.61 -7.35 26.86
C HIS A 259 16.97 -8.06 26.99
N SER A 260 17.53 -8.62 25.91
CA SER A 260 18.91 -9.15 25.94
C SER A 260 19.93 -8.05 26.20
N TRP A 261 19.71 -6.84 25.68
CA TRP A 261 20.57 -5.68 25.94
C TRP A 261 20.36 -5.12 27.36
N LYS A 262 19.12 -5.04 27.85
CA LYS A 262 18.79 -4.55 29.21
C LYS A 262 19.13 -5.55 30.31
N ALA A 263 19.08 -6.86 30.04
CA ALA A 263 19.64 -7.87 30.93
C ALA A 263 21.16 -7.70 31.11
N LEU A 264 21.84 -7.04 30.16
CA LEU A 264 23.24 -6.65 30.28
C LEU A 264 23.41 -5.27 30.97
N VAL A 265 22.38 -4.42 30.96
CA VAL A 265 22.42 -3.03 31.45
C VAL A 265 21.11 -2.69 32.18
N TYR A 266 20.97 -3.17 33.41
CA TYR A 266 19.95 -2.80 34.41
C TYR A 266 18.46 -2.95 34.07
N ASP A 267 17.70 -3.40 35.09
CA ASP A 267 16.29 -3.76 35.01
C ASP A 267 15.35 -2.54 35.09
N GLY A 268 14.18 -2.66 34.47
CA GLY A 268 13.20 -1.58 34.39
C GLY A 268 11.87 -2.06 33.82
N ASP A 269 10.99 -2.44 34.74
CA ASP A 269 9.69 -3.06 34.53
C ASP A 269 8.60 -2.05 34.05
N THR A 270 7.49 -2.57 33.50
CA THR A 270 6.16 -1.91 33.23
C THR A 270 5.80 -1.14 31.94
N VAL A 271 6.67 -0.90 30.93
CA VAL A 271 6.28 -0.09 29.71
C VAL A 271 5.85 -0.93 28.48
N SER A 272 5.36 -2.14 28.71
CA SER A 272 5.40 -3.23 27.72
C SER A 272 4.12 -3.43 26.89
N VAL A 273 2.95 -3.32 27.52
CA VAL A 273 1.69 -3.81 26.95
C VAL A 273 1.02 -2.78 26.03
N HIS A 274 1.34 -1.49 26.20
CA HIS A 274 0.73 -0.40 25.44
C HIS A 274 1.33 -0.16 24.05
N ARG A 275 2.46 -0.77 23.65
CA ARG A 275 3.17 -0.31 22.44
C ARG A 275 2.43 -0.60 21.11
N PRO A 276 1.91 -1.83 20.83
CA PRO A 276 1.22 -2.10 19.56
C PRO A 276 -0.18 -1.48 19.47
N SER A 277 -0.98 -1.55 20.54
CA SER A 277 -2.32 -0.97 20.58
C SER A 277 -2.28 0.56 20.41
N PHE A 278 -1.38 1.23 21.14
CA PHE A 278 -1.15 2.66 20.97
C PHE A 278 -0.71 3.02 19.55
N TYR A 279 0.15 2.20 18.93
CA TYR A 279 0.56 2.39 17.54
C TYR A 279 -0.65 2.32 16.60
N ALA A 280 -1.45 1.26 16.71
CA ALA A 280 -2.64 1.03 15.88
C ALA A 280 -3.67 2.15 16.05
N ASP A 281 -3.98 2.56 17.29
CA ASP A 281 -4.91 3.65 17.59
C ASP A 281 -4.44 4.98 17.01
N ARG A 282 -3.16 5.31 17.19
CA ARG A 282 -2.56 6.52 16.62
C ARG A 282 -2.63 6.51 15.10
N PHE A 283 -2.28 5.39 14.48
CA PHE A 283 -2.35 5.20 13.03
C PHE A 283 -3.78 5.39 12.52
N LEU A 284 -4.76 4.68 13.09
CA LEU A 284 -6.17 4.79 12.71
C LEU A 284 -6.73 6.20 12.92
N LYS A 285 -6.40 6.83 14.05
CA LYS A 285 -6.81 8.21 14.34
C LYS A 285 -6.24 9.16 13.30
N PHE A 286 -4.97 9.03 12.92
CA PHE A 286 -4.40 9.86 11.87
C PHE A 286 -5.09 9.66 10.52
N MET A 287 -5.30 8.41 10.09
CA MET A 287 -5.98 8.11 8.82
C MET A 287 -7.41 8.66 8.79
N SER A 288 -8.17 8.46 9.86
CA SER A 288 -9.58 8.89 9.93
C SER A 288 -9.78 10.38 10.16
N THR A 289 -8.85 11.07 10.83
CA THR A 289 -9.02 12.48 11.22
C THR A 289 -8.20 13.46 10.38
N ARG A 290 -7.16 13.02 9.70
CA ARG A 290 -6.29 13.90 8.89
C ARG A 290 -6.29 13.52 7.42
N VAL A 291 -6.16 12.23 7.10
CA VAL A 291 -5.96 11.78 5.71
C VAL A 291 -7.28 11.63 4.97
N PHE A 292 -8.23 10.86 5.52
CA PHE A 292 -9.44 10.44 4.83
C PHE A 292 -10.69 11.07 5.47
N LYS A 293 -11.38 11.89 4.67
CA LYS A 293 -12.53 12.69 5.07
C LYS A 293 -13.79 12.22 4.36
N LYS A 294 -14.92 12.44 5.01
CA LYS A 294 -16.25 12.23 4.42
C LYS A 294 -16.72 13.54 3.81
N VAL A 295 -17.25 13.50 2.58
CA VAL A 295 -17.93 14.65 1.99
C VAL A 295 -19.10 15.01 2.91
N GLN A 296 -19.10 16.24 3.44
CA GLN A 296 -20.25 16.75 4.16
C GLN A 296 -21.34 17.06 3.13
N GLY A 297 -22.49 16.40 3.24
CA GLY A 297 -23.66 16.79 2.46
C GLY A 297 -23.99 18.24 2.78
N LYS A 298 -24.24 19.07 1.76
CA LYS A 298 -24.89 20.36 1.99
C LYS A 298 -26.21 20.04 2.70
N LYS A 299 -26.35 20.50 3.94
CA LYS A 299 -27.66 20.60 4.59
C LYS A 299 -28.50 21.62 3.86
#